data_AF-K1RJI0-F1
#
_entry.id   AF-K1RJI0-F1
#
_cell.length_a   1.000
_cell.length_b   1.000
_cell.length_c   1.000
_cell.angle_alpha   90.00
_cell.angle_beta   90.00
_cell.angle_gamma   90.00
#
_symmetry.space_group_name_H-M   'P 1'
#
loop_
_entity.id
_entity.type
_entity.pdbx_description
1 polymer ?
#
loop_
_entity_poly.entity_id
_entity_poly.type
_entity_poly.pdbx_seq_one_letter_code
_entity_poly.pdbx_strand_id
1 'polypeptide(L)'
;ELLELLARRMRVSRDIGQFKKEHNMPVLQAQRYEELLERRAGQAVQLGMEREFMRTVMQAIHEESVRQQMEVLGQQPAPKHQ
;
A
#
# COMPACT_ATOMS: atom_id res chain seq x y z
N GLU A 1 16.64 -1.25 10.16
CA GLU A 1 16.30 -2.09 8.97
C GLU A 1 14.83 -2.05 8.51
N LEU A 2 13.87 -2.70 9.19
CA LEU A 2 12.46 -2.75 8.71
C LEU A 2 11.79 -1.37 8.62
N LEU A 3 11.94 -0.53 9.65
CA LEU A 3 11.37 0.82 9.67
C LEU A 3 11.94 1.70 8.55
N GLU A 4 13.25 1.60 8.28
CA GLU A 4 13.88 2.33 7.17
C GLU A 4 13.37 1.85 5.81
N LEU A 5 13.12 0.54 5.66
CA LEU A 5 12.54 -0.02 4.44
C LEU A 5 11.11 0.50 4.23
N LEU A 6 10.30 0.54 5.28
CA LEU A 6 8.97 1.12 5.24
C LEU A 6 9.01 2.62 4.93
N ALA A 7 9.93 3.37 5.52
CA ALA A 7 10.11 4.79 5.23
C ALA A 7 10.54 5.04 3.77
N ARG A 8 11.44 4.21 3.22
CA ARG A 8 11.77 4.21 1.78
C ARG A 8 10.54 3.93 0.93
N ARG A 9 9.74 2.94 1.31
CA ARG A 9 8.50 2.59 0.60
C ARG A 9 7.52 3.76 0.59
N MET A 10 7.40 4.53 1.67
CA MET A 10 6.51 5.69 1.71
C MET A 10 6.96 6.83 0.80
N ARG A 11 8.27 7.00 0.59
CA ARG A 11 8.77 7.92 -0.45
C ARG A 11 8.25 7.51 -1.82
N VAL A 12 8.43 6.23 -2.17
CA VAL A 12 7.92 5.67 -3.44
C VAL A 12 6.41 5.81 -3.57
N SER A 13 5.64 5.63 -2.49
CA SER A 13 4.20 5.85 -2.50
C SER A 13 3.83 7.28 -2.91
N ARG A 14 4.55 8.30 -2.43
CA ARG A 14 4.32 9.70 -2.84
C ARG A 14 4.69 9.94 -4.29
N ASP A 15 5.79 9.36 -4.77
CA ASP A 15 6.21 9.45 -6.18
C ASP A 15 5.15 8.84 -7.11
N ILE A 16 4.55 7.69 -6.72
CA ILE A 16 3.43 7.09 -7.43
C ILE A 16 2.21 8.01 -7.43
N GLY A 17 1.92 8.66 -6.29
CA GLY A 17 0.82 9.63 -6.18
C GLY A 17 1.01 10.81 -7.13
N GLN A 18 2.23 11.35 -7.20
CA GLN A 18 2.58 12.44 -8.10
C GLN A 18 2.42 12.02 -9.57
N PHE A 19 2.96 10.86 -9.95
CA PHE A 19 2.80 10.32 -11.30
C PHE A 19 1.32 10.17 -11.69
N LYS A 20 0.50 9.60 -10.81
CA LYS A 20 -0.93 9.42 -11.06
C LYS A 20 -1.67 10.76 -11.20
N LYS A 21 -1.32 11.75 -10.36
CA LYS A 21 -1.88 13.10 -10.42
C LYS A 21 -1.60 13.77 -11.77
N GLU A 22 -0.35 13.72 -12.22
CA GLU A 22 0.07 14.29 -13.51
C GLU A 22 -0.64 13.64 -14.71
N HIS A 23 -1.02 12.37 -14.59
CA HIS A 23 -1.62 11.58 -15.66
C HIS A 23 -3.14 11.36 -15.49
N ASN A 24 -3.79 12.03 -14.52
CA ASN A 24 -5.21 11.85 -14.19
C ASN A 24 -5.62 10.38 -13.95
N MET A 25 -4.73 9.58 -13.36
CA MET A 25 -4.94 8.16 -13.09
C MET A 25 -5.53 7.94 -11.69
N PRO A 26 -6.50 7.02 -11.50
CA PRO A 26 -7.06 6.73 -10.19
C PRO A 26 -6.03 6.10 -9.23
N VAL A 27 -6.14 6.45 -7.93
CA VAL A 27 -5.27 5.89 -6.88
C VAL A 27 -5.63 4.43 -6.58
N LEU A 28 -6.92 4.14 -6.43
CA LEU A 28 -7.43 2.81 -6.08
C LEU A 28 -7.58 1.93 -7.32
N GLN A 29 -7.01 0.72 -7.25
CA GLN A 29 -7.09 -0.31 -8.28
C GLN A 29 -7.26 -1.67 -7.60
N ALA A 30 -8.51 -2.02 -7.23
CA ALA A 30 -8.82 -3.16 -6.36
C ALA A 30 -8.27 -4.50 -6.88
N GLN A 31 -8.48 -4.81 -8.16
CA GLN A 31 -8.00 -6.06 -8.76
C GLN A 31 -6.48 -6.23 -8.62
N ARG A 32 -5.71 -5.18 -8.95
CA ARG A 32 -4.24 -5.21 -8.84
C ARG A 32 -3.77 -5.38 -7.39
N TYR A 33 -4.52 -4.82 -6.44
CA TYR A 33 -4.25 -5.00 -5.02
C TYR A 33 -4.49 -6.44 -4.57
N GLU A 34 -5.62 -7.04 -4.95
CA GLU A 34 -5.95 -8.44 -4.64
C GLU A 34 -4.90 -9.41 -5.20
N GLU A 35 -4.52 -9.25 -6.47
CA GLU A 35 -3.47 -10.06 -7.10
C GLU A 35 -2.12 -9.94 -6.36
N LEU A 36 -1.76 -8.72 -5.94
CA LEU A 36 -0.53 -8.50 -5.18
C LEU A 36 -0.61 -9.15 -3.79
N LEU A 37 -1.74 -9.01 -3.10
CA LEU A 37 -1.95 -9.55 -1.76
C LEU A 37 -1.85 -11.08 -1.77
N GLU A 38 -2.54 -11.75 -2.69
CA GLU A 38 -2.50 -13.21 -2.81
C GLU A 38 -1.10 -13.72 -3.13
N ARG A 39 -0.39 -13.07 -4.05
CA ARG A 39 0.98 -13.43 -4.38
C ARG A 39 1.93 -13.31 -3.18
N ARG A 40 1.83 -12.22 -2.41
CA ARG A 40 2.69 -11.99 -1.23
C ARG A 40 2.35 -12.93 -0.08
N ALA A 41 1.07 -13.17 0.15
CA ALA A 41 0.61 -14.16 1.13
C ALA A 41 1.11 -15.58 0.77
N GLY A 42 1.06 -15.96 -0.51
CA GLY A 42 1.61 -17.22 -1.00
C GLY A 42 3.13 -17.35 -0.79
N GLN A 43 3.89 -16.28 -1.07
CA GLN A 43 5.34 -16.25 -0.81
C GLN A 43 5.67 -16.40 0.68
N ALA A 44 4.88 -15.78 1.56
CA ALA A 44 5.09 -15.87 3.00
C ALA A 44 4.90 -17.31 3.53
N VAL A 45 3.91 -18.04 3.01
CA VAL A 45 3.72 -19.47 3.34
C VAL A 45 4.94 -20.30 2.93
N GLN A 46 5.52 -20.04 1.75
CA GLN A 46 6.74 -20.74 1.31
C GLN A 46 7.96 -20.46 2.21
N LEU A 47 7.96 -19.34 2.92
CA LEU A 47 8.98 -18.94 3.89
C LEU A 47 8.67 -19.40 5.32
N GLY A 48 7.63 -20.22 5.52
CA GLY A 48 7.23 -20.74 6.84
C GLY A 48 6.45 -19.74 7.70
N MET A 49 5.90 -18.69 7.09
CA MET A 49 5.07 -17.70 7.79
C MET A 49 3.59 -18.02 7.67
N GLU A 50 2.81 -17.61 8.67
CA GLU A 50 1.35 -17.72 8.64
C GLU A 50 0.74 -16.76 7.61
N ARG A 51 -0.25 -17.24 6.85
CA ARG A 51 -0.83 -16.54 5.70
C ARG A 51 -1.57 -15.28 6.13
N GLU A 52 -2.42 -15.38 7.14
CA GLU A 52 -3.30 -14.30 7.59
C GLU A 52 -2.50 -13.16 8.25
N PHE A 53 -1.44 -13.51 8.96
CA PHE A 53 -0.45 -12.56 9.47
C PHE A 53 0.15 -11.74 8.32
N MET A 54 0.63 -12.39 7.25
CA MET A 54 1.19 -11.65 6.12
C MET A 54 0.14 -10.82 5.40
N ARG A 55 -1.10 -11.31 5.26
CA ARG A 55 -2.20 -10.55 4.67
C ARG A 55 -2.44 -9.26 5.46
N THR A 56 -2.51 -9.36 6.78
CA THR A 56 -2.70 -8.22 7.70
C THR A 56 -1.58 -7.19 7.54
N VAL A 57 -0.32 -7.65 7.54
CA VAL A 57 0.85 -6.77 7.36
C VAL A 57 0.81 -6.07 5.99
N MET A 58 0.56 -6.82 4.91
CA MET A 58 0.51 -6.27 3.56
C MET A 58 -0.64 -5.30 3.36
N GLN A 59 -1.79 -5.56 3.98
CA GLN A 59 -2.94 -4.66 3.98
C GLN A 59 -2.61 -3.33 4.67
N ALA A 60 -2.07 -3.37 5.90
CA ALA A 60 -1.68 -2.15 6.61
C ALA A 60 -0.67 -1.30 5.82
N ILE A 61 0.32 -1.95 5.22
CA ILE A 61 1.33 -1.31 4.36
C ILE A 61 0.69 -0.72 3.08
N HIS A 62 -0.33 -1.36 2.53
CA HIS A 62 -1.08 -0.86 1.37
C HIS A 62 -1.93 0.36 1.73
N GLU A 63 -2.70 0.29 2.82
CA GLU A 63 -3.57 1.38 3.28
C GLU A 63 -2.76 2.66 3.56
N GLU A 64 -1.61 2.54 4.23
CA GLU A 64 -0.70 3.66 4.46
C GLU A 64 -0.19 4.26 3.13
N SER A 65 0.19 3.41 2.17
CA SER A 65 0.63 3.87 0.85
C SER A 65 -0.47 4.59 0.07
N VAL A 66 -1.71 4.11 0.16
CA VAL A 66 -2.86 4.78 -0.44
C VAL A 66 -3.07 6.12 0.22
N ARG A 67 -3.05 6.22 1.55
CA ARG A 67 -3.18 7.51 2.25
C ARG A 67 -2.14 8.53 1.80
N GLN A 68 -0.87 8.14 1.71
CA GLN A 68 0.21 9.01 1.22
C GLN A 68 -0.01 9.46 -0.24
N GLN A 69 -0.50 8.57 -1.12
CA GLN A 69 -0.87 8.94 -2.50
C GLN A 69 -2.00 9.96 -2.51
N MET A 70 -3.05 9.71 -1.72
CA MET A 70 -4.23 10.55 -1.61
C MET A 70 -3.90 11.95 -1.05
N GLU A 71 -2.97 12.05 -0.10
CA GLU A 71 -2.41 13.31 0.39
C GLU A 71 -1.74 14.12 -0.74
N VAL A 72 -0.96 13.48 -1.64
CA VAL A 72 -0.33 14.14 -2.81
C VAL A 72 -1.37 14.66 -3.81
N LEU A 73 -2.47 13.94 -3.99
CA LEU A 73 -3.58 14.35 -4.83
C LEU A 73 -4.43 15.47 -4.19
N GLY A 74 -4.23 15.79 -2.91
CA GLY A 74 -5.07 16.73 -2.17
C GLY A 74 -6.44 16.18 -1.80
N GLN A 75 -6.61 14.86 -1.85
CA GLN A 75 -7.86 14.16 -1.58
C GLN A 75 -7.70 13.40 -0.26
N GLN A 76 -7.83 14.05 0.90
CA GLN A 76 -7.72 13.29 2.15
C GLN A 76 -8.92 12.34 2.29
N PRO A 77 -8.71 11.03 2.49
CA PRO A 77 -9.79 10.17 2.94
C PRO A 77 -10.25 10.68 4.31
N ALA A 78 -11.56 10.72 4.55
CA ALA A 78 -12.12 11.15 5.82
C ALA A 78 -11.45 10.40 6.99
N PRO A 79 -11.19 11.06 8.13
CA PRO A 79 -10.57 10.40 9.28
C PRO A 79 -11.41 9.19 9.68
N LYS A 80 -10.79 7.99 9.71
CA LYS A 80 -11.39 6.78 10.27
C LYS A 80 -11.45 6.92 11.79
N HIS A 81 -12.50 7.59 12.28
CA HIS A 81 -13.00 7.72 13.66
C HIS A 81 -12.02 8.07 14.81
N GLN A 82 -12.47 9.01 15.65
CA GLN A 82 -12.12 9.09 17.08
C GLN A 82 -12.64 7.85 17.82
#